data_AF-B7GN66-F1
#
_entry.id   AF-B7GN66-F1
#
_cell.length_a   1.000
_cell.length_b   1.000
_cell.length_c   1.000
_cell.angle_alpha   90.00
_cell.angle_beta   90.00
_cell.angle_gamma   90.00
#
_symmetry.space_group_name_H-M   'P 1'
#
loop_
_entity.id
_entity.type
_entity.pdbx_description
1 polymer ?
#
loop_
_entity_poly.entity_id
_entity_poly.type
_entity_poly.pdbx_seq_one_letter_code
_entity_poly.pdbx_strand_id
1 'polypeptide(L)'
;MASATETTSTNAAKTPQYAQSHYPSEAEIEAYLNDPQYKKYGRTREDVEAYLKANAEEDAATTTTMEAGLYSSWSTDLFSDGYWMNRSGVWSLSIMPRRALLWDTDRGWGQVYDRFHTSRHWTYYSAWADASMRKQFNCHAQYGMLKTPYNLEPSRSDVSPITCN
;
A
#
# COMPACT_ATOMS: atom_id res chain seq x y z
N MET A 1 17.83 47.01 24.00
CA MET A 1 16.75 46.38 23.21
C MET A 1 17.36 45.19 22.50
N ALA A 2 17.05 43.97 22.94
CA ALA A 2 17.56 42.75 22.32
C ALA A 2 16.46 42.19 21.41
N SER A 3 16.72 42.20 20.10
CA SER A 3 15.82 41.64 19.08
C SER A 3 16.10 40.14 18.99
N ALA A 4 15.18 39.32 19.46
CA ALA A 4 15.22 37.87 19.28
C ALA A 4 14.84 37.56 17.83
N THR A 5 15.80 37.04 17.06
CA THR A 5 15.54 36.42 15.76
C THR A 5 14.91 35.05 16.00
N GLU A 6 13.60 34.94 15.75
CA GLU A 6 12.91 33.66 15.62
C GLU A 6 13.52 32.90 14.45
N THR A 7 14.21 31.80 14.78
CA THR A 7 14.61 30.82 13.79
C THR A 7 13.42 29.89 13.60
N THR A 8 12.65 30.09 12.54
CA THR A 8 11.62 29.16 12.10
C THR A 8 12.30 27.86 11.66
N SER A 9 12.44 26.94 12.61
CA SER A 9 12.77 25.55 12.35
C SER A 9 11.60 24.95 11.57
N THR A 10 11.70 24.93 10.24
CA THR A 10 10.85 24.09 9.41
C THR A 10 11.14 22.64 9.81
N ASN A 11 10.29 22.09 10.67
CA ASN A 11 10.19 20.66 10.86
C ASN A 11 9.73 20.08 9.52
N ALA A 12 10.68 19.80 8.63
CA ALA A 12 10.48 18.84 7.56
C ALA A 12 10.07 17.56 8.28
N ALA A 13 8.78 17.25 8.26
CA ALA A 13 8.28 15.97 8.71
C ALA A 13 9.14 14.94 7.98
N LYS A 14 10.01 14.23 8.71
CA LYS A 14 10.76 13.12 8.15
C LYS A 14 9.69 12.17 7.64
N THR A 15 9.42 12.18 6.34
CA THR A 15 8.69 11.13 5.67
C THR A 15 9.42 9.87 6.07
N PRO A 16 8.81 9.02 6.91
CA PRO A 16 9.60 7.96 7.47
C PRO A 16 9.94 6.98 6.35
N GLN A 17 11.06 6.28 6.52
CA GLN A 17 11.64 5.38 5.52
C GLN A 17 10.66 4.32 4.97
N TYR A 18 9.56 4.05 5.68
CA TYR A 18 8.50 3.10 5.34
C TYR A 18 7.43 3.63 4.37
N ALA A 19 7.42 4.93 4.04
CA ALA A 19 6.54 5.50 3.03
C ALA A 19 7.11 5.45 1.59
N GLN A 20 8.32 4.90 1.41
CA GLN A 20 8.93 4.75 0.10
C GLN A 20 8.64 3.36 -0.48
N SER A 21 8.06 3.32 -1.68
CA SER A 21 7.80 2.06 -2.38
C SER A 21 9.11 1.33 -2.69
N HIS A 22 9.14 0.04 -2.36
CA HIS A 22 10.18 -0.86 -2.81
C HIS A 22 9.78 -1.49 -4.16
N TYR A 23 10.67 -1.39 -5.13
CA TYR A 23 10.58 -2.07 -6.41
C TYR A 23 11.64 -3.18 -6.49
N PRO A 24 11.31 -4.32 -7.09
CA PRO A 24 12.13 -5.51 -7.05
C PRO A 24 13.25 -5.43 -8.10
N SER A 25 14.34 -6.13 -7.84
CA SER A 25 15.37 -6.44 -8.83
C SER A 25 14.91 -7.50 -9.83
N GLU A 26 15.62 -7.64 -10.95
CA GLU A 26 15.40 -8.72 -11.93
C GLU A 26 15.42 -10.12 -11.29
N ALA A 27 16.31 -10.34 -10.31
CA ALA A 27 16.40 -11.61 -9.59
C ALA A 27 15.15 -11.87 -8.73
N GLU A 28 14.55 -10.83 -8.15
CA GLU A 28 13.32 -10.94 -7.36
C GLU A 28 12.09 -11.17 -8.26
N ILE A 29 12.05 -10.56 -9.43
CA ILE A 29 11.04 -10.84 -10.47
C ILE A 29 11.13 -12.31 -10.90
N GLU A 30 12.33 -12.79 -11.21
CA GLU A 30 12.54 -14.19 -11.61
C GLU A 30 12.21 -15.17 -10.48
N ALA A 31 12.54 -14.83 -9.24
CA ALA A 31 12.18 -15.63 -8.07
C ALA A 31 10.65 -15.72 -7.92
N TYR A 32 9.93 -14.60 -8.08
CA TYR A 32 8.47 -14.58 -8.05
C TYR A 32 7.86 -15.44 -9.16
N LEU A 33 8.31 -15.28 -10.41
CA LEU A 33 7.79 -16.01 -11.56
C LEU A 33 7.99 -17.53 -11.41
N ASN A 34 9.05 -17.93 -10.72
CA ASN A 34 9.35 -19.34 -10.49
C ASN A 34 8.73 -19.94 -9.22
N ASP A 35 8.26 -19.11 -8.29
CA ASP A 35 7.67 -19.54 -7.04
C ASP A 35 6.37 -20.35 -7.31
N PRO A 36 6.31 -21.63 -6.91
CA PRO A 36 5.12 -22.46 -7.07
C PRO A 36 3.84 -21.85 -6.51
N GLN A 37 3.96 -20.97 -5.52
CA GLN A 37 2.82 -20.34 -4.86
C GLN A 37 2.18 -19.23 -5.68
N TYR A 38 2.97 -18.50 -6.46
CA TYR A 38 2.46 -17.45 -7.34
C TYR A 38 2.18 -17.94 -8.75
N LYS A 39 2.81 -19.04 -9.17
CA LYS A 39 2.49 -19.71 -10.44
C LYS A 39 1.01 -20.02 -10.60
N LYS A 40 0.29 -20.30 -9.52
CA LYS A 40 -1.18 -20.54 -9.55
C LYS A 40 -2.00 -19.33 -10.05
N TYR A 41 -1.45 -18.12 -9.97
CA TYR A 41 -2.09 -16.90 -10.46
C TYR A 41 -1.80 -16.63 -11.94
N GLY A 42 -0.90 -17.39 -12.57
CA GLY A 42 -0.68 -17.36 -14.02
C GLY A 42 -0.13 -16.04 -14.57
N ARG A 43 0.49 -15.21 -13.74
CA ARG A 43 1.09 -13.93 -14.18
C ARG A 43 2.29 -14.19 -15.07
N THR A 44 2.29 -13.59 -16.25
CA THR A 44 3.47 -13.61 -17.12
C THR A 44 4.48 -12.57 -16.67
N ARG A 45 5.69 -12.62 -17.24
CA ARG A 45 6.69 -11.57 -17.02
C ARG A 45 6.17 -10.21 -17.46
N GLU A 46 5.49 -10.15 -18.59
CA GLU A 46 4.89 -8.93 -19.12
C GLU A 46 3.83 -8.35 -18.17
N ASP A 47 2.99 -9.19 -17.54
CA ASP A 47 2.03 -8.75 -16.54
C ASP A 47 2.74 -8.11 -15.33
N VAL A 48 3.81 -8.75 -14.85
CA VAL A 48 4.60 -8.27 -13.71
C VAL A 48 5.27 -6.94 -14.03
N GLU A 49 5.93 -6.83 -15.18
CA GLU A 49 6.60 -5.61 -15.61
C GLU A 49 5.59 -4.46 -15.81
N ALA A 50 4.42 -4.74 -16.38
CA ALA A 50 3.35 -3.76 -16.54
C ALA A 50 2.82 -3.27 -15.17
N TYR A 51 2.58 -4.19 -14.23
CA TYR A 51 2.17 -3.86 -12.86
C TYR A 51 3.20 -2.98 -12.15
N LEU A 52 4.48 -3.36 -12.20
CA LEU A 52 5.57 -2.64 -11.55
C LEU A 52 5.77 -1.25 -12.16
N LYS A 53 5.78 -1.16 -13.50
CA LYS A 53 5.93 0.11 -14.20
C LYS A 53 4.79 1.07 -13.90
N ALA A 54 3.54 0.62 -13.98
CA ALA A 54 2.39 1.47 -13.75
C ALA A 54 2.34 1.98 -12.29
N ASN A 55 2.66 1.11 -11.32
CA ASN A 55 2.79 1.52 -9.92
C ASN A 55 3.96 2.52 -9.72
N ALA A 56 5.09 2.34 -10.41
CA ALA A 56 6.24 3.26 -10.35
C ALA A 56 5.91 4.65 -10.90
N GLU A 57 5.20 4.71 -12.03
CA GLU A 57 4.75 5.97 -12.62
C GLU A 57 3.74 6.68 -11.71
N GLU A 58 2.82 5.94 -11.10
CA GLU A 58 1.86 6.51 -10.13
C GLU A 58 2.55 7.04 -8.87
N ASP A 59 3.47 6.27 -8.29
CA ASP A 59 4.21 6.68 -7.09
C ASP A 59 5.12 7.88 -7.38
N ALA A 60 5.75 7.95 -8.55
CA ALA A 60 6.56 9.10 -8.98
C ALA A 60 5.72 10.37 -9.22
N ALA A 61 4.47 10.22 -9.65
CA ALA A 61 3.53 11.34 -9.84
C ALA A 61 2.85 11.79 -8.54
N THR A 62 3.01 11.04 -7.45
CA THR A 62 2.27 11.26 -6.21
C THR A 62 3.02 12.14 -5.23
N THR A 63 2.38 13.23 -4.77
CA THR A 63 2.85 13.97 -3.60
C THR A 63 2.24 13.37 -2.35
N THR A 64 3.09 12.96 -1.41
CA THR A 64 2.65 12.34 -0.16
C THR A 64 2.58 13.37 0.95
N THR A 65 1.40 13.50 1.57
CA THR A 65 1.27 14.16 2.88
C THR A 65 0.72 13.17 3.89
N MET A 66 1.43 12.99 4.99
CA MET A 66 1.02 12.13 6.09
C MET A 66 0.24 12.94 7.11
N GLU A 67 -0.92 12.46 7.54
CA GLU A 67 -1.60 13.05 8.70
C GLU A 67 -0.91 12.55 9.97
N ALA A 68 -0.24 13.47 10.68
CA ALA A 68 0.39 13.20 11.96
C ALA A 68 -0.69 12.83 12.99
N GLY A 69 -0.57 11.65 13.61
CA GLY A 69 -1.50 11.15 14.63
C GLY A 69 -2.28 9.88 14.27
N LEU A 70 -2.23 9.41 13.02
CA LEU A 70 -2.78 8.11 12.60
C LEU A 70 -1.76 6.97 12.61
N TYR A 71 -0.53 7.25 13.08
CA TYR A 71 0.51 6.26 13.32
C TYR A 71 0.19 5.45 14.58
N SER A 72 -0.81 4.59 14.51
CA SER A 72 -0.95 3.52 15.49
C SER A 72 0.02 2.41 15.08
N SER A 73 0.89 1.96 15.99
CA SER A 73 1.69 0.75 15.79
C SER A 73 0.76 -0.44 15.59
N TRP A 74 0.43 -0.75 14.34
CA TRP A 74 -0.33 -1.94 13.96
C TRP A 74 0.61 -2.88 13.25
N SER A 75 0.88 -4.01 13.88
CA SER A 75 1.63 -5.09 13.29
C SER A 75 0.97 -6.40 13.67
N THR A 76 0.98 -7.35 12.76
CA THR A 76 0.50 -8.71 12.96
C THR A 76 1.58 -9.69 12.53
N ASP A 77 1.27 -10.97 12.57
CA ASP A 77 2.11 -11.99 11.96
C ASP A 77 2.15 -11.89 10.42
N LEU A 78 1.13 -11.28 9.80
CA LEU A 78 1.02 -11.12 8.34
C LEU A 78 1.43 -9.73 7.83
N PHE A 79 1.42 -8.70 8.67
CA PHE A 79 1.76 -7.32 8.30
C PHE A 79 2.74 -6.70 9.27
N SER A 80 3.74 -5.97 8.76
CA SER A 80 4.68 -5.24 9.62
C SER A 80 4.18 -3.87 10.00
N ASP A 81 3.33 -3.26 9.17
CA ASP A 81 2.76 -1.93 9.41
C ASP A 81 1.49 -1.74 8.57
N GLY A 82 0.70 -0.73 8.92
CA GLY A 82 -0.46 -0.28 8.17
C GLY A 82 -0.98 1.06 8.67
N TYR A 83 -1.15 2.01 7.75
CA TYR A 83 -1.54 3.38 8.08
C TYR A 83 -2.28 4.07 6.93
N TRP A 84 -3.09 5.07 7.28
CA TRP A 84 -3.72 5.95 6.29
C TRP A 84 -2.76 7.07 5.89
N MET A 85 -2.68 7.35 4.60
CA MET A 85 -1.92 8.48 4.06
C MET A 85 -2.69 9.19 2.95
N ASN A 86 -2.40 10.47 2.76
CA ASN A 86 -2.95 11.24 1.65
C ASN A 86 -1.93 11.26 0.49
N ARG A 87 -2.31 10.64 -0.63
CA ARG A 87 -1.58 10.54 -1.90
C ARG A 87 -2.24 11.47 -2.91
N SER A 88 -1.69 12.66 -3.10
CA SER A 88 -2.21 13.65 -4.06
C SER A 88 -3.72 13.95 -3.92
N GLY A 89 -4.22 14.10 -2.69
CA GLY A 89 -5.63 14.38 -2.41
C GLY A 89 -6.49 13.12 -2.22
N VAL A 90 -5.95 11.93 -2.48
CA VAL A 90 -6.63 10.65 -2.29
C VAL A 90 -6.18 10.01 -0.98
N TRP A 91 -7.13 9.61 -0.15
CA TRP A 91 -6.81 8.81 1.04
C TRP A 91 -6.55 7.36 0.64
N SER A 92 -5.39 6.86 1.01
CA SER A 92 -4.96 5.48 0.74
C SER A 92 -4.57 4.79 2.05
N LEU A 93 -4.98 3.54 2.20
CA LEU A 93 -4.50 2.65 3.24
C LEU A 93 -3.24 1.95 2.72
N SER A 94 -2.09 2.32 3.27
CA SER A 94 -0.82 1.68 2.94
C SER A 94 -0.53 0.58 3.95
N ILE A 95 -0.38 -0.66 3.47
CA ILE A 95 -0.08 -1.83 4.30
C ILE A 95 1.20 -2.51 3.85
N MET A 96 2.02 -2.92 4.82
CA MET A 96 3.30 -3.57 4.58
C MET A 96 3.17 -5.07 4.85
N PRO A 97 3.00 -5.90 3.81
CA PRO A 97 2.87 -7.35 3.98
C PRO A 97 4.20 -7.96 4.44
N ARG A 98 4.10 -9.00 5.26
CA ARG A 98 5.20 -9.92 5.56
C ARG A 98 5.14 -11.11 4.62
N ARG A 99 6.25 -11.84 4.50
CA ARG A 99 6.29 -13.15 3.80
C ARG A 99 5.28 -14.16 4.34
N ALA A 100 4.71 -13.96 5.53
CA ALA A 100 3.68 -14.85 6.05
C ALA A 100 2.31 -14.66 5.37
N LEU A 101 2.05 -13.52 4.71
CA LEU A 101 0.79 -13.26 4.02
C LEU A 101 0.56 -14.16 2.81
N LEU A 102 1.63 -14.74 2.27
CA LEU A 102 1.65 -15.40 0.96
C LEU A 102 0.79 -16.68 0.91
N TRP A 103 0.46 -17.24 2.07
CA TRP A 103 -0.27 -18.49 2.20
C TRP A 103 -1.74 -18.34 2.61
N ASP A 104 -2.19 -17.15 3.02
CA ASP A 104 -3.53 -16.97 3.61
C ASP A 104 -4.10 -15.55 3.39
N THR A 105 -4.52 -15.29 2.16
CA THR A 105 -5.07 -13.98 1.76
C THR A 105 -6.39 -13.66 2.45
N ASP A 106 -7.22 -14.66 2.77
CA ASP A 106 -8.49 -14.42 3.46
C ASP A 106 -8.27 -14.01 4.91
N ARG A 107 -7.35 -14.67 5.64
CA ARG A 107 -6.94 -14.23 6.97
C ARG A 107 -6.25 -12.86 6.94
N GLY A 108 -5.41 -12.64 5.93
CA GLY A 108 -4.77 -11.34 5.70
C GLY A 108 -5.79 -10.23 5.53
N TRP A 109 -6.80 -10.45 4.68
CA TRP A 109 -7.91 -9.52 4.50
C TRP A 109 -8.68 -9.30 5.80
N GLY A 110 -8.97 -10.35 6.57
CA GLY A 110 -9.64 -10.24 7.86
C GLY A 110 -8.91 -9.29 8.83
N GLN A 111 -7.59 -9.41 8.94
CA GLN A 111 -6.79 -8.51 9.79
C GLN A 111 -6.82 -7.05 9.32
N VAL A 112 -6.81 -6.81 8.00
CA VAL A 112 -6.93 -5.46 7.42
C VAL A 112 -8.32 -4.90 7.68
N TYR A 113 -9.36 -5.68 7.40
CA TYR A 113 -10.74 -5.29 7.57
C TYR A 113 -11.02 -4.91 9.03
N ASP A 114 -10.79 -5.83 9.96
CA ASP A 114 -11.04 -5.64 11.40
C ASP A 114 -10.32 -4.40 11.96
N ARG A 115 -9.14 -4.09 11.42
CA ARG A 115 -8.36 -2.93 11.87
C ARG A 115 -8.86 -1.61 11.29
N PHE A 116 -9.16 -1.55 9.99
CA PHE A 116 -9.25 -0.28 9.27
C PHE A 116 -10.65 0.05 8.74
N HIS A 117 -11.58 -0.91 8.66
CA HIS A 117 -12.86 -0.70 7.97
C HIS A 117 -13.75 0.37 8.62
N THR A 118 -13.57 0.66 9.91
CA THR A 118 -14.34 1.66 10.67
C THR A 118 -13.78 3.08 10.52
N SER A 119 -12.62 3.25 9.88
CA SER A 119 -12.03 4.56 9.64
C SER A 119 -12.95 5.47 8.84
N ARG A 120 -12.95 6.78 9.12
CA ARG A 120 -13.66 7.78 8.30
C ARG A 120 -13.21 7.75 6.83
N HIS A 121 -11.94 7.43 6.58
CA HIS A 121 -11.37 7.36 5.23
C HIS A 121 -11.95 6.19 4.42
N TRP A 122 -12.43 5.15 5.10
CA TRP A 122 -13.10 4.00 4.50
C TRP A 122 -14.61 4.21 4.44
N THR A 123 -15.23 4.52 5.59
CA THR A 123 -16.69 4.59 5.77
C THR A 123 -17.36 5.70 4.95
N TYR A 124 -16.62 6.75 4.59
CA TYR A 124 -17.08 7.77 3.63
C TYR A 124 -17.50 7.16 2.29
N TYR A 125 -16.89 6.04 1.89
CA TYR A 125 -17.16 5.32 0.64
C TYR A 125 -17.90 3.98 0.88
N SER A 126 -18.62 3.86 1.99
CA SER A 126 -19.28 2.61 2.46
C SER A 126 -20.15 1.88 1.44
N ALA A 127 -20.67 2.58 0.42
CA ALA A 127 -21.45 1.96 -0.64
C ALA A 127 -20.66 0.93 -1.48
N TRP A 128 -19.33 1.04 -1.56
CA TRP A 128 -18.49 0.12 -2.35
C TRP A 128 -17.13 -0.20 -1.73
N ALA A 129 -16.70 0.53 -0.70
CA ALA A 129 -15.34 0.41 -0.14
C ALA A 129 -14.99 -1.02 0.25
N ASP A 130 -15.87 -1.76 0.94
CA ASP A 130 -15.60 -3.14 1.36
C ASP A 130 -15.26 -4.06 0.19
N ALA A 131 -16.07 -3.99 -0.88
CA ALA A 131 -15.88 -4.81 -2.06
C ALA A 131 -14.66 -4.37 -2.88
N SER A 132 -14.47 -3.06 -3.05
CA SER A 132 -13.35 -2.51 -3.81
C SER A 132 -12.02 -2.77 -3.12
N MET A 133 -11.91 -2.41 -1.83
CA MET A 133 -10.69 -2.59 -1.04
C MET A 133 -10.28 -4.06 -0.97
N ARG A 134 -11.22 -5.01 -0.86
CA ARG A 134 -10.91 -6.44 -0.92
C ARG A 134 -10.36 -6.87 -2.28
N LYS A 135 -10.94 -6.36 -3.38
CA LYS A 135 -10.45 -6.65 -4.74
C LYS A 135 -9.04 -6.08 -4.94
N GLN A 136 -8.78 -4.85 -4.51
CA GLN A 136 -7.47 -4.21 -4.58
C GLN A 136 -6.43 -5.02 -3.77
N PHE A 137 -6.77 -5.36 -2.52
CA PHE A 137 -5.94 -6.20 -1.66
C PHE A 137 -5.58 -7.52 -2.32
N ASN A 138 -6.59 -8.25 -2.84
CA ASN A 138 -6.37 -9.52 -3.51
C ASN A 138 -5.52 -9.36 -4.77
N CYS A 139 -5.72 -8.29 -5.54
CA CYS A 139 -4.92 -8.00 -6.73
C CYS A 139 -3.45 -7.81 -6.36
N HIS A 140 -3.14 -6.95 -5.39
CA HIS A 140 -1.76 -6.78 -4.91
C HIS A 140 -1.18 -8.09 -4.36
N ALA A 141 -1.95 -8.86 -3.59
CA ALA A 141 -1.49 -10.12 -3.02
C ALA A 141 -1.09 -11.16 -4.07
N GLN A 142 -1.66 -11.11 -5.28
CA GLN A 142 -1.26 -11.98 -6.39
C GLN A 142 0.15 -11.68 -6.90
N TYR A 143 0.59 -10.42 -6.82
CA TYR A 143 1.97 -10.01 -7.13
C TYR A 143 2.91 -10.16 -5.93
N GLY A 144 2.40 -10.61 -4.79
CA GLY A 144 3.21 -10.86 -3.61
C GLY A 144 3.98 -9.64 -3.15
N MET A 145 5.17 -9.86 -2.61
CA MET A 145 6.01 -8.78 -2.11
C MET A 145 6.79 -8.03 -3.21
N LEU A 146 6.47 -8.22 -4.49
CA LEU A 146 7.16 -7.52 -5.59
C LEU A 146 7.03 -6.00 -5.47
N LYS A 147 5.90 -5.48 -4.97
CA LYS A 147 5.74 -4.06 -4.67
C LYS A 147 5.17 -3.90 -3.28
N THR A 148 5.86 -3.15 -2.43
CA THR A 148 5.41 -2.80 -1.08
C THR A 148 5.64 -1.30 -0.83
N PRO A 149 4.78 -0.61 -0.06
CA PRO A 149 3.52 -1.09 0.50
C PRO A 149 2.43 -1.35 -0.56
N TYR A 150 1.41 -2.13 -0.20
CA TYR A 150 0.16 -2.15 -0.97
C TYR A 150 -0.63 -0.89 -0.62
N ASN A 151 -1.06 -0.13 -1.61
CA ASN A 151 -1.80 1.12 -1.42
C ASN A 151 -3.25 0.90 -1.85
N LEU A 152 -4.17 0.84 -0.89
CA LEU A 152 -5.58 0.58 -1.14
C LEU A 152 -6.39 1.88 -1.06
N GLU A 153 -7.17 2.19 -2.08
CA GLU A 153 -7.90 3.46 -2.23
C GLU A 153 -9.42 3.23 -2.14
N PRO A 154 -10.07 3.53 -0.99
CA PRO A 154 -11.51 3.33 -0.83
C PRO A 154 -12.35 4.22 -1.76
N SER A 155 -11.77 5.30 -2.29
CA SER A 155 -12.43 6.17 -3.28
C SER A 155 -12.65 5.50 -4.63
N ARG A 156 -11.97 4.39 -4.92
CA ARG A 156 -12.08 3.67 -6.19
C ARG A 156 -13.27 2.71 -6.11
N SER A 157 -14.29 2.92 -6.94
CA SER A 157 -15.42 1.96 -7.04
C SER A 157 -15.03 0.70 -7.80
N ASP A 158 -14.04 0.81 -8.68
CA ASP A 158 -13.54 -0.25 -9.56
C ASP A 158 -12.02 -0.33 -9.48
N VAL A 159 -11.48 -1.54 -9.63
CA VAL A 159 -10.05 -1.82 -9.48
C VAL A 159 -9.39 -1.89 -10.84
N SER A 160 -8.33 -1.10 -11.01
CA SER A 160 -7.46 -1.19 -12.19
C SER A 160 -6.81 -2.57 -12.26
N PRO A 161 -6.95 -3.31 -13.38
CA PRO A 161 -6.33 -4.63 -13.51
C PRO A 161 -4.80 -4.57 -13.60
N ILE A 162 -4.24 -3.38 -13.87
CA ILE A 162 -2.80 -3.16 -14.02
C ILE A 162 -2.19 -2.65 -12.71
N THR A 163 -2.77 -1.63 -12.09
CA THR A 163 -2.17 -0.99 -10.90
C THR A 163 -2.68 -1.58 -9.58
N CYS A 164 -3.77 -2.36 -9.62
CA CYS A 164 -4.42 -3.02 -8.48
C CYS A 164 -5.10 -2.09 -7.45
N ASN A 165 -5.31 -0.82 -7.80
CA ASN A 165 -6.04 0.20 -7.05
C ASN A 165 -7.26 0.71 -7.84
#